data_AF-A0A944RME3-F1
#
_entry.id   AF-A0A944RME3-F1
#
_cell.length_a   1.000
_cell.length_b   1.000
_cell.length_c   1.000
_cell.angle_alpha   90.00
_cell.angle_beta   90.00
_cell.angle_gamma   90.00
#
_symmetry.space_group_name_H-M   'P 1'
#
loop_
_entity.id
_entity.type
_entity.pdbx_description
1 polymer ?
#
loop_
_entity_poly.entity_id
_entity_poly.type
_entity_poly.pdbx_seq_one_letter_code
_entity_poly.pdbx_strand_id
1 'polypeptide(L)'
;LGWPLEWSEILIIFVPIFLPMLPAFDVNPYFFAMLVALNLQTSFLTPPMAMSAYYLKGVLGKAIELMDIFRGIMPYLAIVILVMVLMYQFPEIALWFPDYLFGKYIP
;
A
#
# COMPACT_ATOMS: atom_id res chain seq x y z
N LEU A 1 8.97 0.64 2.47
CA LEU A 1 9.19 -0.82 2.53
C LEU A 1 9.37 -1.47 1.15
N GLY A 2 8.71 -1.01 0.09
CA GLY A 2 8.79 -1.64 -1.25
C GLY A 2 9.93 -1.17 -2.17
N TRP A 3 11.17 -1.00 -1.70
CA TRP A 3 12.26 -0.53 -2.59
C TRP A 3 13.49 -1.45 -2.74
N PRO A 4 13.39 -2.72 -2.31
CA PRO A 4 13.75 -3.79 -3.25
C PRO A 4 12.90 -5.07 -3.16
N LEU A 5 11.98 -5.16 -2.18
CA LEU A 5 11.16 -6.35 -1.92
C LEU A 5 9.83 -6.26 -2.66
N GLU A 6 9.40 -7.36 -3.27
CA GLU A 6 8.07 -7.51 -3.85
C GLU A 6 7.03 -7.68 -2.71
N TRP A 7 5.73 -7.54 -3.02
CA TRP A 7 4.70 -7.62 -1.98
C TRP A 7 4.69 -8.98 -1.28
N SER A 8 5.05 -10.04 -2.00
CA SER A 8 5.13 -11.41 -1.47
C SER A 8 6.19 -11.53 -0.39
N GLU A 9 7.41 -11.00 -0.57
CA GLU A 9 8.43 -11.06 0.49
C GLU A 9 8.06 -10.16 1.67
N ILE A 10 7.40 -9.03 1.43
CA ILE A 10 6.92 -8.16 2.51
C ILE A 10 5.88 -8.90 3.35
N LEU A 11 4.92 -9.60 2.73
CA LEU A 11 3.91 -10.36 3.47
C LEU A 11 4.46 -11.62 4.15
N ILE A 12 5.40 -12.33 3.53
CA ILE A 12 5.91 -13.60 4.06
C ILE A 12 7.00 -13.38 5.11
N ILE A 13 7.82 -12.35 4.98
CA ILE A 13 8.98 -12.10 5.86
C ILE A 13 8.71 -10.93 6.78
N PHE A 14 8.35 -9.76 6.22
CA PHE A 14 8.29 -8.52 7.02
C PHE A 14 7.09 -8.52 7.97
N VAL A 15 5.88 -8.81 7.48
CA VAL A 15 4.66 -8.77 8.31
C VAL A 15 4.76 -9.67 9.55
N PRO A 16 5.17 -10.96 9.47
CA PRO A 16 5.23 -11.83 10.65
C PRO A 16 6.29 -11.43 11.69
N ILE A 17 7.33 -10.71 11.27
CA ILE A 17 8.36 -10.19 12.19
C ILE A 17 7.80 -9.01 13.00
N PHE A 18 7.04 -8.12 12.36
CA PHE A 18 6.53 -6.90 13.02
C PHE A 18 5.21 -7.11 13.75
N LEU A 19 4.36 -8.04 13.29
CA LEU A 19 3.07 -8.34 13.92
C LEU A 19 3.15 -8.59 15.45
N PRO A 20 4.06 -9.43 15.98
CA PRO A 20 4.15 -9.67 17.41
C PRO A 20 4.70 -8.47 18.20
N MET A 21 5.31 -7.49 17.52
CA MET A 21 5.82 -6.28 18.15
C MET A 21 4.73 -5.21 18.32
N LEU A 22 3.65 -5.26 17.53
CA LEU A 22 2.61 -4.23 17.52
C LEU A 22 1.97 -3.96 18.90
N PRO A 23 1.66 -4.97 19.74
CA PRO A 23 1.09 -4.73 21.07
C PRO A 23 2.03 -3.93 21.99
N ALA A 24 3.35 -4.08 21.83
CA ALA A 24 4.33 -3.32 22.62
C ALA A 24 4.37 -1.82 22.29
N PHE A 25 3.78 -1.43 21.16
CA PHE A 25 3.66 -0.03 20.72
C PHE A 25 2.21 0.46 20.69
N ASP A 26 1.27 -0.29 21.27
CA ASP A 26 -0.17 -0.01 21.24
C ASP A 26 -0.73 0.19 19.80
N VAL A 27 -0.16 -0.54 18.83
CA VAL A 27 -0.57 -0.44 17.43
C VAL A 27 -1.61 -1.51 17.10
N ASN A 28 -2.76 -1.08 16.58
CA ASN A 28 -3.79 -1.98 16.10
C ASN A 28 -3.30 -2.76 14.85
N PRO A 29 -3.35 -4.11 14.85
CA PRO A 29 -2.89 -4.93 13.74
C PRO A 29 -3.69 -4.72 12.44
N TYR A 30 -4.99 -4.42 12.52
CA TYR A 30 -5.81 -4.10 11.35
C TYR A 30 -5.37 -2.79 10.70
N PHE A 31 -5.06 -1.78 11.51
CA PHE A 31 -4.54 -0.50 11.03
C PHE A 31 -3.16 -0.65 10.36
N PHE A 32 -2.28 -1.44 10.99
CA PHE A 32 -0.97 -1.78 10.41
C PHE A 32 -1.13 -2.50 9.06
N ALA A 33 -2.00 -3.49 8.97
CA ALA A 33 -2.27 -4.22 7.73
C ALA A 33 -2.78 -3.29 6.61
N MET A 34 -3.68 -2.37 6.92
CA MET A 34 -4.19 -1.38 5.96
C MET A 34 -3.09 -0.44 5.46
N LEU A 35 -2.22 0.05 6.35
CA LEU A 35 -1.07 0.86 5.97
C LEU A 35 -0.11 0.10 5.05
N VAL A 36 0.18 -1.16 5.37
CA VAL A 36 1.02 -2.03 4.52
C VAL A 36 0.38 -2.22 3.15
N ALA A 37 -0.92 -2.52 3.08
CA ALA A 37 -1.64 -2.71 1.82
C ALA A 37 -1.60 -1.46 0.92
N LEU A 38 -1.89 -0.27 1.47
CA LEU A 38 -1.85 0.99 0.71
C LEU A 38 -0.42 1.33 0.24
N ASN A 39 0.59 1.12 1.09
CA ASN A 39 1.98 1.35 0.72
C ASN A 39 2.43 0.43 -0.41
N LEU A 40 2.04 -0.84 -0.36
CA LEU A 40 2.35 -1.82 -1.39
C LEU A 40 1.73 -1.43 -2.73
N GLN A 41 0.44 -1.08 -2.77
CA GLN A 41 -0.21 -0.61 -4.00
C GLN A 41 0.50 0.61 -4.60
N THR A 42 0.90 1.57 -3.75
CA THR A 42 1.62 2.77 -4.17
C THR A 42 2.99 2.43 -4.79
N SER A 43 3.73 1.47 -4.22
CA SER A 43 5.04 1.06 -4.74
C SER A 43 4.97 0.39 -6.12
N PHE A 44 3.86 -0.27 -6.44
CA PHE A 44 3.63 -0.90 -7.76
C PHE A 44 3.34 0.10 -8.89
N LEU A 45 3.09 1.35 -8.54
CA LEU A 45 2.71 2.42 -9.47
C LEU A 45 3.79 3.50 -9.63
N THR A 46 4.73 3.57 -8.69
CA THR A 46 5.78 4.60 -8.66
C THR A 46 7.09 4.04 -9.24
N PRO A 47 7.80 4.77 -10.13
CA PRO A 47 9.11 4.33 -10.60
C PRO A 47 10.09 4.23 -9.41
N PRO A 48 11.01 3.24 -9.33
CA PRO A 48 11.48 2.29 -10.35
C PRO A 48 10.86 0.88 -10.32
N MET A 49 9.93 0.60 -9.40
CA MET A 49 9.28 -0.72 -9.22
C MET A 49 7.92 -0.81 -9.90
N ALA A 50 7.61 0.12 -10.81
CA ALA A 50 6.34 0.19 -11.54
C ALA A 50 6.20 -0.91 -12.60
N MET A 51 6.24 -2.18 -12.18
CA MET A 51 6.20 -3.35 -13.05
C MET A 51 4.99 -3.33 -13.99
N SER A 52 3.85 -2.82 -13.51
CA SER A 52 2.64 -2.62 -14.31
C SER A 52 2.86 -1.65 -15.50
N ALA A 53 3.54 -0.53 -15.27
CA ALA A 53 3.86 0.46 -16.29
C ALA A 53 4.90 -0.07 -17.29
N TYR A 54 5.92 -0.80 -16.82
CA TYR A 54 6.93 -1.43 -17.68
C TYR A 54 6.33 -2.55 -18.53
N TYR A 55 5.43 -3.36 -17.97
CA TYR A 55 4.69 -4.38 -18.72
C TYR A 55 3.84 -3.75 -19.82
N LEU A 56 3.08 -2.71 -19.50
CA LEU A 56 2.24 -2.00 -20.48
C LEU A 56 3.10 -1.38 -21.59
N LYS A 57 4.26 -0.80 -21.25
CA LYS A 57 5.24 -0.31 -22.24
C LYS A 57 5.79 -1.44 -23.13
N GLY A 58 6.01 -2.63 -22.58
CA GLY A 58 6.44 -3.82 -23.33
C GLY A 58 5.41 -4.28 -24.36
N VAL A 59 4.11 -4.27 -24.00
CA VAL A 59 3.01 -4.68 -24.89
C VAL A 59 2.73 -3.62 -25.96
N LEU A 60 2.75 -2.33 -25.60
CA LEU A 60 2.40 -1.23 -26.51
C LEU A 60 3.57 -0.70 -27.35
N GLY A 61 4.80 -1.15 -27.07
CA GLY A 61 5.98 -0.82 -27.87
C GLY A 61 6.23 0.68 -28.00
N LYS A 62 6.24 1.19 -29.24
CA LYS A 62 6.49 2.62 -29.54
C LYS A 62 5.22 3.49 -29.56
N ALA A 63 4.03 2.90 -29.35
CA ALA A 63 2.77 3.64 -29.44
C ALA A 63 2.58 4.65 -28.30
N ILE A 64 3.21 4.42 -27.15
CA ILE A 64 3.11 5.29 -25.96
C ILE A 64 4.46 5.43 -25.28
N GLU A 65 4.82 6.61 -24.80
CA GLU A 65 6.03 6.77 -23.99
C GLU A 65 5.78 6.33 -22.55
N LEU A 66 6.83 5.87 -21.87
CA LEU A 66 6.72 5.49 -20.45
C LEU A 66 6.27 6.68 -19.59
N MET A 67 6.63 7.89 -20.01
CA MET A 67 6.25 9.12 -19.32
C MET A 67 4.76 9.45 -19.47
N ASP A 68 4.11 9.04 -20.55
CA ASP A 68 2.66 9.23 -20.69
C ASP A 68 1.90 8.29 -19.75
N ILE A 69 2.39 7.07 -19.56
CA ILE A 69 1.83 6.10 -18.61
C ILE A 69 1.93 6.67 -17.18
N PHE A 70 3.11 7.15 -16.78
CA PHE A 70 3.30 7.73 -15.44
C PHE A 70 2.48 9.00 -15.21
N ARG A 71 2.30 9.85 -16.22
CA ARG A 71 1.40 11.00 -16.14
C ARG A 71 -0.05 10.58 -15.92
N GLY A 72 -0.49 9.48 -16.53
CA GLY A 72 -1.82 8.90 -16.29
C GLY A 72 -1.99 8.34 -14.87
N ILE A 73 -0.92 7.82 -14.26
CA ILE A 73 -0.93 7.25 -12.92
C ILE A 73 -0.89 8.32 -11.82
N MET A 74 -0.23 9.47 -12.06
CA MET A 74 -0.10 10.58 -11.10
C MET A 74 -1.39 11.00 -10.38
N PRO A 75 -2.54 11.23 -11.05
CA PRO A 75 -3.78 11.60 -10.35
C PRO A 75 -4.27 10.50 -9.40
N TYR A 76 -4.10 9.23 -9.76
CA TYR A 76 -4.42 8.12 -8.88
C TYR A 76 -3.49 8.07 -7.66
N LEU A 77 -2.19 8.28 -7.88
CA LEU A 77 -1.20 8.34 -6.80
C LEU A 77 -1.53 9.46 -5.79
N ALA A 78 -1.95 10.63 -6.27
CA ALA A 78 -2.38 11.74 -5.42
C ALA A 78 -3.59 11.36 -4.55
N ILE A 79 -4.56 10.63 -5.09
CA ILE A 79 -5.72 10.12 -4.33
C ILE A 79 -5.26 9.12 -3.26
N VAL A 80 -4.34 8.20 -3.58
CA VAL A 80 -3.84 7.23 -2.59
C VAL A 80 -3.11 7.92 -1.45
N ILE A 81 -2.26 8.91 -1.75
CA ILE A 81 -1.58 9.71 -0.72
C ILE A 81 -2.60 10.47 0.14
N LEU A 82 -3.62 11.07 -0.48
CA LEU A 82 -4.70 11.73 0.26
C LEU A 82 -5.41 10.75 1.20
N VAL A 83 -5.75 9.55 0.72
CA VAL A 83 -6.36 8.50 1.54
C VAL A 83 -5.45 8.07 2.68
N MET A 84 -4.14 7.95 2.46
CA MET A 84 -3.19 7.66 3.54
C MET A 84 -3.20 8.75 4.62
N VAL A 85 -3.19 10.02 4.23
CA VAL A 85 -3.26 11.15 5.17
C VAL A 85 -4.58 11.14 5.94
N LEU A 86 -5.70 10.94 5.24
CA LEU A 86 -7.02 10.84 5.88
C LEU A 86 -7.10 9.66 6.82
N MET A 87 -6.59 8.49 6.44
CA MET A 87 -6.59 7.30 7.27
C MET A 87 -5.72 7.48 8.52
N TYR A 88 -4.59 8.19 8.41
CA TYR A 88 -3.75 8.52 9.55
C TYR A 88 -4.44 9.48 10.51
N GLN A 89 -5.13 10.51 10.00
CA GLN A 89 -5.85 11.49 10.81
C GLN A 89 -7.17 10.94 11.39
N PHE A 90 -7.83 10.03 10.67
CA PHE A 90 -9.12 9.43 10.97
C PHE A 90 -9.01 7.90 10.85
N PRO A 91 -8.40 7.22 11.85
CA PRO A 91 -8.15 5.77 11.80
C PRO A 91 -9.43 4.93 11.72
N GLU A 92 -10.57 5.48 12.14
CA GLU A 92 -11.89 4.87 12.00
C GLU A 92 -12.24 4.49 10.55
N ILE A 93 -11.70 5.21 9.55
CA ILE A 93 -11.90 4.87 8.13
C ILE A 93 -11.37 3.46 7.82
N ALA A 94 -10.26 3.07 8.45
CA ALA A 94 -9.68 1.73 8.29
C ALA A 94 -10.30 0.70 9.26
N LEU A 95 -10.72 1.15 10.44
CA LEU A 95 -11.10 0.24 11.54
C LEU A 95 -12.60 -0.06 11.61
N TRP A 96 -13.47 0.79 11.06
CA TRP A 96 -14.92 0.64 11.25
C TRP A 96 -15.44 -0.73 10.77
N PHE A 97 -14.94 -1.22 9.63
CA PHE A 97 -15.41 -2.46 9.04
C PHE A 97 -14.84 -3.70 9.76
N PRO A 98 -13.51 -3.78 10.04
CA PRO A 98 -12.97 -4.80 10.93
C PRO A 98 -13.65 -4.82 12.30
N ASP A 99 -13.85 -3.66 12.94
CA ASP A 99 -14.47 -3.56 14.26
C ASP A 99 -15.94 -4.03 14.24
N TYR A 100 -16.65 -3.80 13.12
CA TYR A 100 -18.01 -4.29 12.93
C TYR A 100 -18.07 -5.82 12.80
N LEU A 101 -17.11 -6.44 12.10
CA LEU A 101 -17.10 -7.89 11.85
C LEU A 101 -16.49 -8.70 13.00
N PHE A 102 -15.42 -8.20 13.60
CA PHE A 102 -14.58 -8.95 14.55
C PHE A 102 -14.60 -8.35 15.97
N GLY A 103 -15.25 -7.20 16.16
CA GLY A 103 -15.22 -6.45 17.41
C GLY A 103 -14.00 -5.53 17.51
N LYS A 104 -14.05 -4.60 18.46
CA LYS A 104 -12.93 -3.66 18.70
C LYS A 104 -11.69 -4.43 19.17
N TYR A 105 -10.56 -4.13 18.53
CA TYR A 105 -9.27 -4.61 19.01
C TYR A 105 -8.97 -4.09 20.42
N ILE A 106 -8.58 -4.99 21.31
CA ILE A 106 -8.11 -4.68 22.66
C ILE A 106 -6.66 -5.22 22.71
N PRO A 107 -5.66 -4.35 23.00
CA PRO A 107 -4.26 -4.73 23.02
C PRO A 107 -3.91 -5.76 24.11
#